data_AF-A0A937X379-F1
#
_entry.id   AF-A0A937X379-F1
#
_cell.length_a   1.000
_cell.length_b   1.000
_cell.length_c   1.000
_cell.angle_alpha   90.00
_cell.angle_beta   90.00
_cell.angle_gamma   90.00
#
_symmetry.space_group_name_H-M   'P 1'
#
loop_
_entity.id
_entity.type
_entity.pdbx_description
1 polymer ?
#
loop_
_entity_poly.entity_id
_entity_poly.type
_entity_poly.pdbx_seq_one_letter_code
_entity_poly.pdbx_strand_id
1 'polypeptide(L)' 'MKVAVLGAAGWLGRAILKNFEPHHHVRACDAGPQAWDIWRDIDGDWQGETVHADIADFDAVARVMQDC' A
#
# COMPACT_ATOMS: atom_id res chain seq x y z
N MET A 1 13.07 -1.02 9.11
CA MET A 1 12.62 -2.31 8.54
C MET A 1 11.83 -2.00 7.28
N LYS A 2 11.75 -2.96 6.35
CA LYS A 2 10.93 -2.84 5.16
C LYS A 2 9.56 -3.48 5.46
N VAL A 3 8.48 -2.86 4.99
CA VAL A 3 7.12 -3.30 5.31
C VAL A 3 6.27 -3.21 4.06
N ALA A 4 5.58 -4.30 3.70
CA ALA A 4 4.53 -4.28 2.70
C ALA A 4 3.17 -4.09 3.39
N VAL A 5 2.37 -3.15 2.92
CA VAL A 5 0.98 -2.96 3.36
C VAL A 5 0.07 -3.39 2.22
N LEU A 6 -0.65 -4.50 2.41
CA LEU A 6 -1.65 -5.01 1.45
C LEU A 6 -3.02 -4.38 1.75
N GLY A 7 -3.74 -3.91 0.72
CA GLY A 7 -4.97 -3.13 0.91
C GLY A 7 -4.67 -1.70 1.37
N ALA A 8 -3.55 -1.14 0.92
CA ALA A 8 -3.00 0.12 1.39
C ALA A 8 -3.87 1.34 1.06
N ALA A 9 -4.69 1.28 0.01
CA ALA A 9 -5.52 2.41 -0.42
C ALA A 9 -6.80 2.56 0.42
N GLY A 10 -7.20 1.52 1.15
CA GLY A 10 -8.34 1.53 2.04
C GLY A 10 -8.11 2.37 3.30
N TRP A 11 -9.19 2.69 4.01
CA TRP A 11 -9.16 3.54 5.21
C TRP A 11 -8.12 3.11 6.26
N LEU A 12 -8.11 1.82 6.64
CA LEU A 12 -7.12 1.31 7.61
C LEU A 12 -5.71 1.28 7.02
N GLY A 13 -5.58 0.91 5.74
CA GLY A 13 -4.31 0.89 5.03
C GLY A 13 -3.62 2.25 5.08
N ARG A 14 -4.34 3.32 4.74
CA ARG A 14 -3.83 4.70 4.80
C ARG A 14 -3.43 5.14 6.20
N ALA A 15 -4.20 4.75 7.21
CA ALA A 15 -3.84 5.02 8.60
C ALA A 15 -2.51 4.33 9.00
N ILE A 16 -2.28 3.09 8.53
CA ILE A 16 -1.02 2.37 8.72
C ILE A 16 0.11 3.09 7.99
N LEU A 17 -0.07 3.44 6.70
CA LEU A 17 0.95 4.16 5.91
C LEU A 17 1.42 5.43 6.62
N LYS A 18 0.47 6.28 7.04
CA LYS A 18 0.76 7.55 7.72
C LYS A 18 1.54 7.39 9.02
N ASN A 19 1.28 6.31 9.77
CA ASN A 19 1.98 6.02 11.01
C ASN A 19 3.35 5.37 10.79
N PHE A 20 3.52 4.59 9.71
CA PHE A 20 4.72 3.79 9.47
C PHE A 20 5.77 4.53 8.63
N GLU A 21 5.36 5.38 7.70
CA GLU A 21 6.24 6.15 6.81
C GLU A 21 7.39 6.89 7.55
N PRO A 22 7.18 7.51 8.73
CA PRO A 22 8.26 8.21 9.44
C PRO A 22 9.35 7.29 10.01
N HIS A 23 9.10 5.98 10.09
CA HIS A 23 9.92 5.03 10.85
C HIS A 23 10.38 3.81 10.02
N HIS A 24 9.74 3.55 8.89
CA HIS A 24 9.93 2.35 8.09
C HIS A 24 9.96 2.67 6.60
N HIS A 25 10.60 1.80 5.81
CA HIS A 25 10.49 1.86 4.36
C HIS A 25 9.24 1.07 3.94
N VAL A 26 8.22 1.77 3.50
CA VAL A 26 6.89 1.19 3.27
C VAL A 26 6.62 1.05 1.78
N ARG A 27 6.24 -0.16 1.38
CA ARG A 27 5.67 -0.48 0.07
C ARG A 27 4.17 -0.62 0.23
N ALA A 28 3.42 0.27 -0.41
CA ALA A 28 1.97 0.17 -0.47
C ALA A 28 1.55 -0.78 -1.61
N CYS A 29 0.53 -1.60 -1.38
CA CYS A 29 -0.04 -2.47 -2.39
C CYS A 29 -1.56 -2.40 -2.40
N ASP A 30 -2.14 -2.19 -3.58
CA ASP A 30 -3.58 -2.25 -3.81
C ASP A 30 -3.89 -2.62 -5.27
N ALA A 31 -5.14 -3.01 -5.56
CA ALA A 31 -5.53 -3.66 -6.81
C ALA A 31 -5.22 -2.83 -8.08
N GLY A 32 -5.24 -1.51 -7.98
CA GLY A 32 -4.97 -0.61 -9.10
C GLY A 32 -4.94 0.86 -8.66
N PRO A 33 -4.59 1.79 -9.57
CA PRO A 33 -4.54 3.22 -9.25
C PRO A 33 -5.89 3.78 -8.80
N GLN A 34 -7.00 3.22 -9.30
CA GLN A 34 -8.36 3.67 -8.98
C GLN A 34 -8.74 3.42 -7.52
N ALA A 35 -8.12 2.44 -6.86
CA ALA A 35 -8.36 2.17 -5.44
C ALA A 35 -8.01 3.38 -4.55
N TRP A 36 -7.07 4.22 -5.01
CA TRP A 36 -6.62 5.41 -4.29
C TRP A 36 -7.56 6.61 -4.46
N ASP A 37 -8.51 6.56 -5.41
CA ASP A 37 -9.44 7.67 -5.63
C ASP A 37 -10.44 7.82 -4.48
N ILE A 38 -10.83 6.72 -3.83
CA ILE A 38 -11.94 6.66 -2.85
C ILE A 38 -11.73 7.59 -1.65
N TRP A 39 -10.48 7.78 -1.21
CA TRP A 39 -10.12 8.56 -0.03
C TRP A 39 -9.20 9.76 -0.36
N ARG A 40 -9.04 10.09 -1.65
CA ARG A 40 -8.11 11.15 -2.10
C ARG A 40 -8.51 12.52 -1.55
N ASP A 41 -9.79 12.81 -1.42
CA ASP A 41 -10.30 14.09 -0.91
C ASP A 41 -10.02 14.30 0.59
N ILE A 42 -9.86 13.20 1.35
CA ILE A 42 -9.62 13.23 2.80
C ILE A 42 -8.12 13.11 3.12
N ASP A 43 -7.44 12.11 2.55
CA ASP A 43 -6.05 11.77 2.89
C ASP A 43 -5.04 12.29 1.86
N GLY A 44 -5.49 12.81 0.72
CA GLY A 44 -4.63 13.23 -0.38
C GLY A 44 -4.02 12.06 -1.16
N ASP A 45 -3.02 12.42 -1.97
CA ASP A 45 -2.27 11.46 -2.78
C ASP A 45 -1.12 10.84 -1.99
N TRP A 46 -1.03 9.51 -2.03
CA TRP A 46 0.14 8.80 -1.52
C TRP A 46 1.33 8.97 -2.47
N GLN A 47 2.47 9.40 -1.93
CA GLN A 47 3.69 9.68 -2.71
C GLN A 47 4.77 8.59 -2.58
N GLY A 48 4.52 7.56 -1.77
CA GLY A 48 5.49 6.48 -1.53
C GLY A 48 5.45 5.37 -2.58
N GLU A 49 6.31 4.37 -2.40
CA GLU A 49 6.35 3.19 -3.27
C GLU A 49 4.97 2.51 -3.30
N THR A 50 4.47 2.26 -4.51
CA THR A 50 3.18 1.62 -4.75
C THR A 50 3.35 0.50 -5.76
N VAL A 51 2.83 -0.67 -5.43
CA VAL A 51 2.74 -1.83 -6.33
C VAL A 51 1.26 -2.17 -6.54
N HIS A 52 0.91 -2.55 -7.76
CA HIS A 52 -0.43 -3.01 -8.09
C HIS A 52 -0.47 -4.52 -8.22
N ALA A 53 -1.32 -5.17 -7.42
CA ALA A 53 -1.48 -6.61 -7.41
C ALA A 53 -2.87 -6.99 -6.91
N ASP A 54 -3.40 -8.09 -7.43
CA ASP A 54 -4.52 -8.78 -6.83
C ASP A 54 -4.00 -9.60 -5.63
N ILE A 55 -4.48 -9.28 -4.43
CA ILE A 55 -4.05 -9.97 -3.20
C ILE A 55 -4.60 -11.40 -3.09
N ALA A 56 -5.53 -11.79 -3.98
CA ALA A 56 -5.96 -13.18 -4.13
C ALA A 56 -4.99 -14.03 -4.97
N ASP A 57 -4.07 -13.42 -5.72
CA ASP A 57 -3.01 -14.12 -6.46
C ASP A 57 -1.76 -14.31 -5.58
N PHE A 58 -1.47 -15.57 -5.24
CA PHE A 58 -0.33 -15.94 -4.40
C PHE A 58 1.01 -15.44 -4.96
N ASP A 59 1.26 -15.62 -6.26
CA ASP A 59 2.54 -15.24 -6.86
C ASP A 59 2.69 -13.72 -6.90
N ALA A 60 1.58 -13.00 -7.07
CA ALA A 60 1.58 -11.54 -6.98
C ALA A 60 1.91 -11.07 -5.56
N VAL A 61 1.29 -11.66 -4.54
CA VAL A 61 1.60 -11.34 -3.13
C VAL A 61 3.06 -11.69 -2.79
N ALA A 62 3.56 -12.84 -3.24
CA ALA A 62 4.95 -13.24 -3.02
C ALA A 62 5.94 -12.21 -3.60
N ARG A 63 5.67 -11.68 -4.80
CA ARG A 63 6.47 -10.59 -5.40
C ARG A 63 6.37 -9.29 -4.60
N VAL A 64 5.19 -8.93 -4.11
CA VAL A 64 4.98 -7.72 -3.29
C VAL A 64 5.73 -7.82 -1.96
N MET A 65 5.78 -9.00 -1.36
CA MET A 65 6.48 -9.25 -0.09
C MET A 65 7.98 -9.45 -0.24
N GLN A 66 8.48 -9.59 -1.47
CA GLN A 66 9.90 -9.83 -1.70
C GLN A 66 10.75 -8.67 -1.16
N ASP A 67 11.79 -9.04 -0.42
CA ASP A 67 12.73 -8.13 0.25
C ASP A 67 12.10 -7.21 1.30
N CYS A 68 10.87 -7.47 1.76
CA CYS A 68 10.27 -6.82 2.93
C CYS A 68 10.64 -7.53 4.24
#